data_AF-A0AAP0QIZ9-F1
#
_entry.id   AF-A0AAP0QIZ9-F1
#
_cell.length_a   1.000
_cell.length_b   1.000
_cell.length_c   1.000
_cell.angle_alpha   90.00
_cell.angle_beta   90.00
_cell.angle_gamma   90.00
#
_symmetry.space_group_name_H-M   'P 1'
#
loop_
_entity.id
_entity.type
_entity.pdbx_description
1 polymer ?
#
loop_
_entity_poly.entity_id
_entity_poly.type
_entity_poly.pdbx_seq_one_letter_code
_entity_poly.pdbx_strand_id
1 'polypeptide(L)'
;MALEFTRVLLNAKSIDETVRKHEEESLKQFQEQTLPSFLLSLTGELANDGKPIDSHKLAGFILKNALDAKEQRRKFELVQRCLTFVKVHQPPAHIKQATLETLGYLCEEVSPDIVEQDHVNKILTAVVQVMNASEMNNDVRLAATRALYNALSFAQANFSNDMERDYIMRVVCEATQSAELKDIYSITAKAVREDEEPVALQAIEFWSSIYDEEIDVLEEYGSDFTGDSDIPCFYFIKQALPALIPLLLEILLKQEEDQDHDEGAWNIAMAAGTCLGLVARTVGEIVPLVIPFIEENIAKPDWRQQLTPLVQGVNASEGSNDANPFLFEAITTGHGLSF
;
A
#
# COMPACT_ATOMS: atom_id res chain seq x y z
N MET A 1 -34.30 25.47 8.82
CA MET A 1 -33.35 24.67 8.01
C MET A 1 -33.81 23.23 7.77
N ALA A 2 -33.79 22.28 8.73
CA ALA A 2 -34.15 20.88 8.40
C ALA A 2 -35.60 20.69 7.88
N LEU A 3 -36.59 21.33 8.53
CA LEU A 3 -38.00 21.34 8.10
C LEU A 3 -38.23 22.04 6.76
N GLU A 4 -37.33 22.95 6.40
CA GLU A 4 -37.41 23.73 5.17
C GLU A 4 -36.93 22.90 3.98
N PHE A 5 -35.85 22.13 4.15
CA PHE A 5 -35.35 21.21 3.14
C PHE A 5 -36.33 20.07 2.83
N THR A 6 -36.97 19.48 3.85
CA THR A 6 -38.05 18.50 3.66
C THR A 6 -39.18 19.10 2.82
N ARG A 7 -39.56 20.36 3.08
CA ARG A 7 -40.63 21.02 2.32
C ARG A 7 -40.24 21.27 0.86
N VAL A 8 -39.01 21.71 0.60
CA VAL A 8 -38.46 21.86 -0.76
C VAL A 8 -38.58 20.53 -1.53
N LEU A 9 -38.16 19.42 -0.92
CA LEU A 9 -38.23 18.09 -1.55
C LEU A 9 -39.67 17.64 -1.85
N LEU A 10 -40.61 17.90 -0.92
CA LEU A 10 -42.01 17.55 -1.14
C LEU A 10 -42.64 18.42 -2.24
N ASN A 11 -42.32 19.71 -2.27
CA ASN A 11 -42.83 20.65 -3.28
C ASN A 11 -42.23 20.38 -4.67
N ALA A 12 -41.00 19.87 -4.76
CA ALA A 12 -40.40 19.38 -6.00
C ALA A 12 -41.15 18.15 -6.59
N LYS A 13 -42.11 17.57 -5.86
CA LYS A 13 -43.06 16.56 -6.35
C LYS A 13 -44.49 17.07 -6.49
N SER A 14 -44.70 18.39 -6.36
CA SER A 14 -46.02 18.99 -6.44
C SER A 14 -46.70 18.71 -7.79
N ILE A 15 -48.03 18.55 -7.73
CA ILE A 15 -48.89 18.50 -8.91
C ILE A 15 -48.93 19.86 -9.62
N ASP A 16 -48.73 20.95 -8.86
CA ASP A 16 -48.61 22.30 -9.40
C ASP A 16 -47.26 22.46 -10.09
N GLU A 17 -47.30 22.65 -11.41
CA GLU A 17 -46.11 22.79 -12.24
C GLU A 17 -45.25 24.01 -11.85
N THR A 18 -45.86 25.11 -11.41
CA THR A 18 -45.11 26.32 -11.05
C THR A 18 -44.32 26.13 -9.76
N VAL A 19 -44.96 25.53 -8.75
CA VAL A 19 -44.30 25.17 -7.49
C VAL A 19 -43.20 24.14 -7.73
N ARG A 20 -43.50 23.09 -8.51
CA ARG A 20 -42.51 22.05 -8.83
C ARG A 20 -41.26 22.62 -9.49
N LYS A 21 -41.42 23.42 -10.56
CA LYS A 21 -40.29 24.01 -11.29
C LYS A 21 -39.45 24.94 -10.43
N HIS A 22 -40.09 25.75 -9.58
CA HIS A 22 -39.38 26.65 -8.68
C HIS A 22 -38.48 25.90 -7.69
N GLU A 23 -38.96 24.77 -7.18
CA GLU A 23 -38.24 23.99 -6.17
C GLU A 23 -37.16 23.10 -6.82
N GLU A 24 -37.41 22.58 -8.03
CA GLU A 24 -36.39 21.92 -8.85
C GLU A 24 -35.21 22.87 -9.15
N GLU A 25 -35.51 24.13 -9.49
CA GLU A 25 -34.49 25.15 -9.74
C GLU A 25 -33.75 25.56 -8.46
N SER A 26 -34.47 25.66 -7.34
CA SER A 26 -33.86 25.93 -6.02
C SER A 26 -32.89 24.82 -5.58
N LEU A 27 -33.26 23.55 -5.80
CA LEU A 27 -32.39 22.40 -5.55
C LEU A 27 -31.15 22.44 -6.45
N LYS A 28 -31.31 22.77 -7.73
CA LYS A 28 -30.19 22.90 -8.67
C LYS A 28 -29.23 24.01 -8.25
N GLN A 29 -29.74 25.18 -7.89
CA GLN A 29 -28.92 26.30 -7.40
C GLN A 29 -28.18 25.94 -6.11
N PHE A 30 -28.84 25.26 -5.16
CA PHE A 30 -28.19 24.84 -3.91
C PHE A 30 -27.07 23.82 -4.16
N GLN A 31 -27.28 22.88 -5.08
CA GLN A 31 -26.26 21.92 -5.52
C GLN A 31 -25.05 22.60 -6.17
N GLU A 32 -25.28 23.66 -6.97
CA GLU A 32 -24.23 24.39 -7.69
C GLU A 32 -23.44 25.33 -6.77
N GLN A 33 -24.12 25.99 -5.81
CA GLN A 33 -23.48 26.95 -4.89
C GLN A 33 -22.70 26.26 -3.76
N THR A 34 -23.26 25.22 -3.16
CA THR A 34 -22.68 24.58 -1.96
C THR A 34 -22.94 23.08 -1.94
N LEU A 35 -22.21 22.33 -2.79
CA LEU A 35 -22.33 20.88 -2.87
C LEU A 35 -22.18 20.15 -1.51
N PRO A 36 -21.19 20.47 -0.65
CA PRO A 36 -21.04 19.74 0.61
C PRO A 36 -22.27 19.87 1.52
N SER A 37 -22.79 21.09 1.67
CA SER A 37 -24.00 21.36 2.45
C SER A 37 -25.25 20.73 1.82
N PHE A 38 -25.32 20.68 0.49
CA PHE A 38 -26.38 20.00 -0.24
C PHE A 38 -26.39 18.49 0.02
N LEU A 39 -25.24 17.82 -0.09
CA LEU A 39 -25.10 16.39 0.19
C LEU A 39 -25.37 16.08 1.67
N LEU A 40 -24.93 16.94 2.60
CA LEU A 40 -25.24 16.82 4.02
C LEU A 40 -26.74 16.94 4.30
N SER A 41 -27.42 17.84 3.58
CA SER A 41 -28.88 18.00 3.71
C SER A 41 -29.63 16.77 3.19
N LEU A 42 -29.19 16.19 2.07
CA LEU A 42 -29.77 14.95 1.52
C LEU A 42 -29.55 13.75 2.43
N THR A 43 -28.33 13.56 2.95
CA THR A 43 -28.02 12.46 3.87
C THR A 43 -28.73 12.63 5.22
N GLY A 44 -28.81 13.85 5.75
CA GLY A 44 -29.59 14.17 6.95
C GLY A 44 -31.11 14.09 6.74
N GLU A 45 -31.59 14.16 5.50
CA GLU A 45 -32.97 13.78 5.16
C GLU A 45 -33.14 12.27 5.30
N LEU A 46 -32.28 11.48 4.64
CA LEU A 46 -32.34 10.02 4.61
C LEU A 46 -32.12 9.35 5.98
N ALA A 47 -31.29 9.93 6.84
CA ALA A 47 -30.94 9.37 8.14
C ALA A 47 -32.00 9.59 9.23
N ASN A 48 -33.06 10.35 8.95
CA ASN A 48 -34.08 10.70 9.96
C ASN A 48 -35.37 9.92 9.74
N ASP A 49 -35.56 8.85 10.51
CA ASP A 49 -36.73 7.96 10.42
C ASP A 49 -38.08 8.67 10.66
N GLY A 50 -38.09 9.86 11.25
CA GLY A 50 -39.30 10.65 11.51
C GLY A 50 -39.79 11.47 10.33
N LYS A 51 -39.05 11.53 9.21
CA LYS A 51 -39.40 12.35 8.04
C LYS A 51 -40.24 11.58 7.01
N PRO A 52 -40.99 12.28 6.13
CA PRO A 52 -41.88 11.63 5.17
C PRO A 52 -41.15 10.70 4.19
N ILE A 53 -41.76 9.55 3.90
CA ILE A 53 -41.19 8.55 2.97
C ILE A 53 -40.93 9.15 1.57
N ASP A 54 -41.78 10.06 1.10
CA ASP A 54 -41.64 10.65 -0.23
C ASP A 54 -40.47 11.62 -0.36
N SER A 55 -40.11 12.30 0.74
CA SER A 55 -38.90 13.13 0.79
C SER A 55 -37.66 12.25 0.86
N HIS A 56 -37.66 11.14 1.61
CA HIS A 56 -36.57 10.15 1.59
C HIS A 56 -36.32 9.60 0.19
N LYS A 57 -37.37 9.15 -0.50
CA LYS A 57 -37.24 8.61 -1.87
C LYS A 57 -36.62 9.63 -2.82
N LEU A 58 -37.07 10.89 -2.75
CA LEU A 58 -36.52 11.93 -3.62
C LEU A 58 -35.08 12.28 -3.22
N ALA A 59 -34.78 12.41 -1.93
CA ALA A 59 -33.44 12.69 -1.44
C ALA A 59 -32.45 11.61 -1.87
N GLY A 60 -32.82 10.34 -1.75
CA GLY A 60 -32.00 9.21 -2.21
C GLY A 60 -31.78 9.21 -3.72
N PHE A 61 -32.82 9.53 -4.50
CA PHE A 61 -32.70 9.65 -5.95
C PHE A 61 -31.78 10.80 -6.37
N ILE A 62 -31.93 11.99 -5.76
CA ILE A 62 -31.08 13.15 -6.02
C ILE A 62 -29.65 12.86 -5.59
N LEU A 63 -29.45 12.28 -4.40
CA LEU A 63 -28.13 11.91 -3.89
C LEU A 63 -27.42 10.94 -4.83
N LYS A 64 -28.12 9.89 -5.28
CA LYS A 64 -27.58 8.96 -6.27
C LYS A 64 -27.14 9.69 -7.53
N ASN A 65 -27.99 10.53 -8.10
CA ASN A 65 -27.68 11.26 -9.35
C ASN A 65 -26.61 12.36 -9.18
N ALA A 66 -26.31 12.73 -7.93
CA ALA A 66 -25.22 13.65 -7.61
C ALA A 66 -23.86 12.94 -7.52
N LEU A 67 -23.85 11.62 -7.35
CA LEU A 67 -22.65 10.78 -7.16
C LEU A 67 -22.38 9.83 -8.33
N ASP A 68 -23.40 9.47 -9.11
CA ASP A 68 -23.34 8.53 -10.23
C ASP A 68 -24.29 8.95 -11.37
N ALA A 69 -24.03 8.46 -12.59
CA ALA A 69 -24.87 8.66 -13.76
C ALA A 69 -24.80 7.46 -14.71
N LYS A 70 -25.89 7.12 -15.40
CA LYS A 70 -25.84 6.06 -16.43
C LYS A 70 -25.06 6.46 -17.68
N GLU A 71 -25.11 7.73 -18.03
CA GLU A 71 -24.50 8.26 -19.26
C GLU A 71 -23.01 8.52 -19.05
N GLN A 72 -22.19 7.97 -19.94
CA GLN A 72 -20.73 8.04 -19.88
C GLN A 72 -20.19 9.48 -19.81
N ARG A 73 -20.76 10.39 -20.60
CA ARG A 73 -20.38 11.82 -20.57
C ARG A 73 -20.61 12.44 -19.20
N ARG A 74 -21.72 12.10 -18.55
CA ARG A 74 -22.07 12.64 -17.24
C ARG A 74 -21.24 12.01 -16.11
N LYS A 75 -20.88 10.72 -16.22
CA LYS A 75 -19.88 10.11 -15.32
C LYS A 75 -18.56 10.85 -15.37
N PHE A 76 -18.11 11.18 -16.59
CA PHE A 76 -16.89 11.95 -16.78
C PHE A 76 -16.97 13.37 -16.19
N GLU A 77 -18.10 14.07 -16.31
CA GLU A 77 -18.33 15.34 -15.62
C GLU A 77 -18.25 15.20 -14.08
N LEU A 78 -18.76 14.09 -13.53
CA LEU A 78 -18.65 13.78 -12.10
C LEU A 78 -17.20 13.50 -11.67
N VAL A 79 -16.40 12.81 -12.50
CA VAL A 79 -14.96 12.64 -12.28
C VAL A 79 -14.27 14.00 -12.14
N GLN A 80 -14.47 14.90 -13.12
CA GLN A 80 -13.88 16.25 -13.08
C GLN A 80 -14.30 17.05 -11.84
N ARG A 81 -15.57 16.90 -11.43
CA ARG A 81 -16.09 17.54 -10.22
C ARG A 81 -15.42 17.02 -8.95
N CYS A 82 -15.25 15.69 -8.83
CA CYS A 82 -14.57 15.08 -7.69
C CYS A 82 -13.11 15.53 -7.60
N LEU A 83 -12.38 15.56 -8.72
CA LEU A 83 -10.99 16.02 -8.78
C LEU A 83 -10.86 17.48 -8.33
N THR A 84 -11.75 18.35 -8.82
CA THR A 84 -11.77 19.77 -8.45
C THR A 84 -12.03 19.91 -6.95
N PHE A 85 -12.95 19.10 -6.41
CA PHE A 85 -13.29 19.14 -4.99
C PHE A 85 -12.10 18.76 -4.10
N VAL A 86 -11.40 17.67 -4.42
CA VAL A 86 -10.22 17.21 -3.67
C VAL A 86 -9.08 18.23 -3.74
N LYS A 87 -8.82 18.83 -4.92
CA LYS A 87 -7.71 19.76 -5.13
C LYS A 87 -7.93 21.15 -4.54
N VAL A 88 -9.10 21.75 -4.78
CA VAL A 88 -9.32 23.19 -4.50
C VAL A 88 -9.76 23.43 -3.05
N HIS A 89 -10.58 22.54 -2.50
CA HIS A 89 -11.27 22.83 -1.24
C HIS A 89 -10.59 22.29 0.01
N GLN A 90 -9.47 21.55 -0.13
CA GLN A 90 -8.77 20.85 0.96
C GLN A 90 -9.75 20.30 2.02
N PRO A 91 -10.68 19.43 1.61
CA PRO A 91 -11.75 19.01 2.49
C PRO A 91 -11.20 18.21 3.70
N PRO A 92 -11.94 18.17 4.83
CA PRO A 92 -11.60 17.31 5.95
C PRO A 92 -11.37 15.86 5.52
N ALA A 93 -10.48 15.14 6.21
CA ALA A 93 -10.01 13.81 5.80
C ALA A 93 -11.14 12.83 5.43
N HIS A 94 -12.19 12.72 6.24
CA HIS A 94 -13.33 11.84 5.95
C HIS A 94 -14.07 12.20 4.65
N ILE A 95 -14.21 13.49 4.31
CA ILE A 95 -14.84 13.92 3.06
C ILE A 95 -13.87 13.66 1.89
N LYS A 96 -12.58 13.91 2.10
CA LYS A 96 -11.54 13.62 1.10
C LYS A 96 -11.54 12.12 0.75
N GLN A 97 -11.54 11.25 1.75
CA GLN A 97 -11.63 9.79 1.60
C GLN A 97 -12.88 9.40 0.80
N ALA A 98 -14.08 9.81 1.25
CA ALA A 98 -15.32 9.47 0.56
C ALA A 98 -15.37 9.97 -0.88
N THR A 99 -14.78 11.14 -1.16
CA THR A 99 -14.68 11.69 -2.51
C THR A 99 -13.73 10.85 -3.39
N LEU A 100 -12.61 10.37 -2.83
CA LEU A 100 -11.66 9.52 -3.53
C LEU A 100 -12.22 8.12 -3.80
N GLU A 101 -12.98 7.55 -2.86
CA GLU A 101 -13.70 6.29 -3.08
C GLU A 101 -14.74 6.45 -4.21
N THR A 102 -15.51 7.53 -4.19
CA THR A 102 -16.46 7.86 -5.26
C THR A 102 -15.75 8.04 -6.61
N LEU A 103 -14.61 8.75 -6.62
CA LEU A 103 -13.77 8.91 -7.80
C LEU A 103 -13.29 7.55 -8.34
N GLY A 104 -12.85 6.65 -7.45
CA GLY A 104 -12.42 5.30 -7.82
C GLY A 104 -13.53 4.50 -8.50
N TYR A 105 -14.76 4.52 -7.97
CA TYR A 105 -15.90 3.85 -8.62
C TYR A 105 -16.24 4.46 -9.98
N LEU A 106 -16.20 5.79 -10.10
CA LEU A 106 -16.43 6.45 -11.39
C LEU A 106 -15.34 6.09 -12.41
N CYS A 107 -14.07 6.02 -11.99
CA CYS A 107 -12.97 5.58 -12.82
C CYS A 107 -13.11 4.12 -13.29
N GLU A 108 -13.67 3.24 -12.47
CA GLU A 108 -13.93 1.85 -12.87
C GLU A 108 -15.00 1.76 -13.98
N GLU A 109 -16.02 2.62 -13.93
CA GLU A 109 -17.17 2.50 -14.81
C GLU A 109 -17.16 3.42 -16.06
N VAL A 110 -16.20 4.35 -16.14
CA VAL A 110 -16.02 5.24 -17.29
C VAL A 110 -15.27 4.50 -18.40
N SER A 111 -15.79 4.55 -19.64
CA SER A 111 -15.08 3.96 -20.78
C SER A 111 -13.80 4.75 -21.10
N PRO A 112 -12.64 4.09 -21.29
CA PRO A 112 -11.40 4.76 -21.70
C PRO A 112 -11.54 5.56 -23.00
N ASP A 113 -12.38 5.10 -23.94
CA ASP A 113 -12.54 5.70 -25.27
C ASP A 113 -13.10 7.13 -25.24
N ILE A 114 -13.74 7.54 -24.14
CA ILE A 114 -14.34 8.87 -24.00
C ILE A 114 -13.50 9.83 -23.16
N VAL A 115 -12.40 9.37 -22.59
CA VAL A 115 -11.53 10.19 -21.73
C VAL A 115 -10.33 10.65 -22.54
N GLU A 116 -10.27 11.95 -22.82
CA GLU A 116 -9.10 12.53 -23.51
C GLU A 116 -7.85 12.42 -22.63
N GLN A 117 -6.68 12.24 -23.27
CA GLN A 117 -5.41 12.01 -22.56
C GLN A 117 -5.07 13.11 -21.54
N ASP A 118 -5.36 14.38 -21.84
CA ASP A 118 -5.15 15.49 -20.90
C ASP A 118 -5.93 15.29 -19.59
N HIS A 119 -7.12 14.71 -19.66
CA HIS A 119 -7.92 14.41 -18.49
C HIS A 119 -7.42 13.19 -17.72
N VAL A 120 -6.91 12.17 -18.41
CA VAL A 120 -6.20 11.04 -17.77
C VAL A 120 -5.03 11.56 -16.95
N ASN A 121 -4.19 12.42 -17.54
CA ASN A 121 -3.04 13.02 -16.86
C ASN A 121 -3.48 13.80 -15.61
N LYS A 122 -4.57 14.56 -15.70
CA LYS A 122 -5.15 15.30 -14.56
C LYS A 122 -5.65 14.39 -13.44
N ILE A 123 -6.28 13.26 -13.79
CA ILE A 123 -6.75 12.25 -12.84
C ILE A 123 -5.55 11.64 -12.12
N LEU A 124 -4.60 11.07 -12.86
CA LEU A 124 -3.43 10.40 -12.28
C LEU A 124 -2.62 11.35 -11.42
N THR A 125 -2.32 12.57 -11.90
CA THR A 125 -1.60 13.58 -11.12
C THR A 125 -2.34 13.91 -9.82
N ALA A 126 -3.67 14.03 -9.84
CA ALA A 126 -4.44 14.33 -8.63
C ALA A 126 -4.35 13.20 -7.61
N VAL A 127 -4.57 11.97 -8.05
CA VAL A 127 -4.63 10.79 -7.19
C VAL A 127 -3.25 10.52 -6.60
N VAL A 128 -2.22 10.52 -7.44
CA VAL A 128 -0.82 10.33 -7.04
C VAL A 128 -0.36 11.42 -6.08
N GLN A 129 -0.76 12.69 -6.30
CA GLN A 129 -0.45 13.77 -5.36
C GLN A 129 -1.07 13.55 -3.97
N VAL A 130 -2.21 12.86 -3.86
CA VAL A 130 -2.81 12.51 -2.56
C VAL A 130 -2.15 11.27 -1.95
N MET A 131 -1.66 10.33 -2.76
CA MET A 131 -0.94 9.14 -2.28
C MET A 131 0.42 9.44 -1.66
N ASN A 132 1.01 10.60 -1.97
CA ASN A 132 2.35 10.94 -1.51
C ASN A 132 2.47 11.02 0.03
N ALA A 133 3.70 11.05 0.52
CA ALA A 133 4.02 11.10 1.94
C ALA A 133 3.53 12.37 2.69
N SER A 134 2.98 13.38 1.99
CA SER A 134 2.44 14.58 2.64
C SER A 134 1.02 14.39 3.18
N GLU A 135 0.29 13.37 2.73
CA GLU A 135 -1.02 13.02 3.28
C GLU A 135 -0.85 12.11 4.50
N MET A 136 -1.17 12.63 5.68
CA MET A 136 -0.95 11.94 6.95
C MET A 136 -2.06 10.94 7.30
N ASN A 137 -3.22 11.02 6.63
CA ASN A 137 -4.33 10.11 6.90
C ASN A 137 -4.24 8.83 6.03
N ASN A 138 -4.05 7.68 6.70
CA ASN A 138 -3.90 6.38 6.05
C ASN A 138 -5.14 5.97 5.24
N ASP A 139 -6.35 6.25 5.74
CA ASP A 139 -7.60 5.92 5.03
C ASP A 139 -7.75 6.73 3.73
N VAL A 140 -7.34 8.01 3.76
CA VAL A 140 -7.28 8.87 2.57
C VAL A 140 -6.26 8.34 1.57
N ARG A 141 -5.05 7.94 2.01
CA ARG A 141 -4.04 7.33 1.13
C ARG A 141 -4.55 6.03 0.52
N LEU A 142 -5.16 5.15 1.30
CA LEU A 142 -5.74 3.90 0.82
C LEU A 142 -6.85 4.14 -0.22
N ALA A 143 -7.73 5.13 0.03
CA ALA A 143 -8.76 5.51 -0.94
C ALA A 143 -8.15 6.05 -2.25
N ALA A 144 -7.07 6.83 -2.16
CA ALA A 144 -6.33 7.29 -3.34
C ALA A 144 -5.67 6.11 -4.08
N THR A 145 -5.03 5.16 -3.37
CA THR A 145 -4.44 3.96 -3.99
C THR A 145 -5.48 3.13 -4.74
N ARG A 146 -6.67 2.93 -4.17
CA ARG A 146 -7.78 2.25 -4.84
C ARG A 146 -8.27 3.02 -6.07
N ALA A 147 -8.36 4.35 -5.97
CA ALA A 147 -8.72 5.18 -7.11
C ALA A 147 -7.67 5.12 -8.23
N LEU A 148 -6.37 5.04 -7.89
CA LEU A 148 -5.30 4.86 -8.88
C LEU A 148 -5.45 3.52 -9.59
N TYR A 149 -5.65 2.43 -8.83
CA TYR A 149 -5.85 1.09 -9.38
C TYR A 149 -7.00 1.07 -10.41
N ASN A 150 -8.15 1.65 -10.04
CA ASN A 150 -9.30 1.72 -10.95
C ASN A 150 -9.05 2.63 -12.16
N ALA A 151 -8.12 3.59 -12.06
CA ALA A 151 -7.74 4.48 -13.15
C ALA A 151 -6.64 3.91 -14.08
N LEU A 152 -6.06 2.74 -13.76
CA LEU A 152 -5.01 2.13 -14.58
C LEU A 152 -5.48 1.75 -15.99
N SER A 153 -6.77 1.48 -16.16
CA SER A 153 -7.39 1.21 -17.46
C SER A 153 -7.22 2.37 -18.46
N PHE A 154 -7.00 3.59 -17.96
CA PHE A 154 -6.76 4.80 -18.76
C PHE A 154 -5.28 5.11 -18.96
N ALA A 155 -4.40 4.53 -18.14
CA ALA A 155 -3.05 5.04 -17.94
C ALA A 155 -2.02 4.54 -18.98
N GLN A 156 -2.44 3.85 -20.03
CA GLN A 156 -1.52 3.20 -20.98
C GLN A 156 -0.49 4.17 -21.57
N ALA A 157 -0.92 5.36 -21.99
CA ALA A 157 -0.01 6.36 -22.53
C ALA A 157 0.95 6.93 -21.46
N ASN A 158 0.49 7.04 -20.22
CA ASN A 158 1.32 7.49 -19.10
C ASN A 158 2.39 6.46 -18.74
N PHE A 159 2.05 5.18 -18.73
CA PHE A 159 3.00 4.09 -18.49
C PHE A 159 3.95 3.84 -19.68
N SER A 160 3.63 4.37 -20.87
CA SER A 160 4.53 4.37 -22.02
C SER A 160 5.51 5.57 -22.03
N ASN A 161 5.37 6.51 -21.08
CA ASN A 161 6.26 7.65 -20.91
C ASN A 161 7.09 7.45 -19.64
N ASP A 162 8.40 7.26 -19.79
CA ASP A 162 9.31 6.91 -18.69
C ASP A 162 9.21 7.89 -17.51
N MET A 163 9.16 9.20 -17.80
CA MET A 163 9.07 10.22 -16.74
C MET A 163 7.77 10.12 -15.93
N GLU A 164 6.64 9.87 -16.60
CA GLU A 164 5.34 9.75 -15.93
C GLU A 164 5.21 8.42 -15.19
N ARG A 165 5.63 7.31 -15.82
CA ARG A 165 5.69 5.98 -15.22
C ARG A 165 6.53 5.99 -13.95
N ASP A 166 7.77 6.48 -14.03
CA ASP A 166 8.71 6.48 -12.92
C ASP A 166 8.20 7.35 -11.76
N TYR A 167 7.55 8.47 -12.07
CA TYR A 167 6.89 9.29 -11.06
C TYR A 167 5.75 8.55 -10.36
N ILE A 168 4.87 7.88 -11.12
CA ILE A 168 3.75 7.09 -10.57
C ILE A 168 4.29 5.94 -9.72
N MET A 169 5.25 5.16 -10.23
CA MET A 169 5.82 4.01 -9.53
C MET A 169 6.56 4.42 -8.26
N ARG A 170 7.32 5.51 -8.29
CA ARG A 170 7.95 6.07 -7.09
C ARG A 170 6.91 6.40 -6.02
N VAL A 171 5.82 7.06 -6.38
CA VAL A 171 4.78 7.43 -5.40
C VAL A 171 3.98 6.22 -4.92
N VAL A 172 3.71 5.24 -5.79
CA VAL A 172 3.10 3.96 -5.37
C VAL A 172 3.95 3.30 -4.29
N CYS A 173 5.27 3.29 -4.45
CA CYS A 173 6.14 2.64 -3.48
C CYS A 173 6.46 3.49 -2.26
N GLU A 174 6.51 4.82 -2.37
CA GLU A 174 6.47 5.68 -1.19
C GLU A 174 5.18 5.42 -0.38
N ALA A 175 4.06 5.19 -1.06
CA ALA A 175 2.78 4.88 -0.43
C ALA A 175 2.75 3.48 0.22
N THR A 176 3.53 2.49 -0.26
CA THR A 176 3.70 1.18 0.41
C THR A 176 4.73 1.20 1.54
N GLN A 177 5.60 2.20 1.57
CA GLN A 177 6.56 2.42 2.66
C GLN A 177 5.93 3.14 3.86
N SER A 178 4.76 3.76 3.66
CA SER A 178 4.11 4.64 4.62
C SER A 178 3.17 3.90 5.59
N ALA A 179 3.78 3.12 6.50
CA ALA A 179 3.20 2.28 7.58
C ALA A 179 3.05 0.80 7.22
N GLU A 180 2.86 0.45 5.95
CA GLU A 180 2.58 -0.92 5.55
C GLU A 180 3.82 -1.82 5.65
N LEU A 181 5.04 -1.36 5.34
CA LEU A 181 6.25 -2.16 5.57
C LEU A 181 6.47 -2.48 7.06
N LYS A 182 6.14 -1.52 7.94
CA LYS A 182 6.20 -1.75 9.40
C LYS A 182 5.11 -2.72 9.86
N ASP A 183 3.92 -2.64 9.28
CA ASP A 183 2.82 -3.56 9.57
C ASP A 183 3.09 -4.96 9.02
N ILE A 184 3.64 -5.08 7.81
CA ILE A 184 4.12 -6.33 7.20
C ILE A 184 5.21 -6.94 8.08
N TYR A 185 6.19 -6.14 8.52
CA TYR A 185 7.18 -6.62 9.48
C TYR A 185 6.54 -7.05 10.80
N SER A 186 5.61 -6.27 11.36
CA SER A 186 4.94 -6.62 12.61
C SER A 186 4.18 -7.95 12.51
N ILE A 187 3.42 -8.15 11.43
CA ILE A 187 2.64 -9.36 11.18
C ILE A 187 3.56 -10.56 10.96
N THR A 188 4.57 -10.42 10.10
CA THR A 188 5.53 -11.51 9.82
C THR A 188 6.36 -11.85 11.05
N ALA A 189 6.83 -10.86 11.81
CA ALA A 189 7.59 -11.08 13.04
C ALA A 189 6.73 -11.68 14.16
N LYS A 190 5.42 -11.39 14.20
CA LYS A 190 4.48 -12.05 15.10
C LYS A 190 4.28 -13.50 14.70
N ALA A 191 4.04 -13.78 13.42
CA ALA A 191 3.88 -15.13 12.90
C ALA A 191 5.12 -16.00 13.19
N VAL A 192 6.31 -15.43 13.02
CA VAL A 192 7.57 -16.10 13.35
C VAL A 192 7.73 -16.44 14.83
N ARG A 193 7.23 -15.60 15.74
CA ARG A 193 7.43 -15.77 17.19
C ARG A 193 6.33 -16.54 17.89
N GLU A 194 5.09 -16.41 17.43
CA GLU A 194 3.89 -16.80 18.18
C GLU A 194 3.04 -17.89 17.50
N ASP A 195 3.17 -18.09 16.18
CA ASP A 195 2.37 -19.07 15.45
C ASP A 195 3.06 -20.44 15.32
N GLU A 196 2.34 -21.41 14.74
CA GLU A 196 2.85 -22.75 14.45
C GLU A 196 3.97 -22.70 13.40
N GLU A 197 4.93 -23.63 13.49
CA GLU A 197 6.13 -23.65 12.63
C GLU A 197 5.86 -23.53 11.12
N PRO A 198 4.83 -24.18 10.53
CA PRO A 198 4.52 -23.99 9.11
C PRO A 198 4.15 -22.54 8.74
N VAL A 199 3.50 -21.80 9.64
CA VAL A 199 3.13 -20.39 9.43
C VAL A 199 4.36 -19.51 9.57
N ALA A 200 5.21 -19.80 10.56
CA ALA A 200 6.46 -19.11 10.78
C ALA A 200 7.43 -19.28 9.59
N LEU A 201 7.50 -20.48 9.01
CA LEU A 201 8.26 -20.75 7.78
C LEU A 201 7.81 -19.86 6.63
N GLN A 202 6.49 -19.72 6.41
CA GLN A 202 5.99 -18.83 5.34
C GLN A 202 6.30 -17.35 5.59
N ALA A 203 6.34 -16.92 6.85
CA ALA A 203 6.69 -15.54 7.19
C ALA A 203 8.18 -15.24 6.94
N ILE A 204 9.08 -16.21 7.10
CA ILE A 204 10.49 -16.08 6.71
C ILE A 204 10.64 -16.14 5.19
N GLU A 205 9.94 -17.08 4.55
CA GLU A 205 9.94 -17.25 3.10
C GLU A 205 9.53 -15.96 2.37
N PHE A 206 8.54 -15.24 2.90
CA PHE A 206 8.15 -13.93 2.38
C PHE A 206 9.32 -12.96 2.22
N TRP A 207 10.24 -12.90 3.20
CA TRP A 207 11.41 -12.04 3.13
C TRP A 207 12.47 -12.55 2.16
N SER A 208 12.65 -13.87 2.06
CA SER A 208 13.50 -14.49 1.04
C SER A 208 13.00 -14.20 -0.38
N SER A 209 11.69 -14.30 -0.63
CA SER A 209 11.11 -13.99 -1.94
C SER A 209 11.25 -12.51 -2.31
N ILE A 210 11.09 -11.59 -1.36
CA ILE A 210 11.37 -10.16 -1.62
C ILE A 210 12.83 -9.97 -2.01
N TYR A 211 13.76 -10.64 -1.31
CA TYR A 211 15.17 -10.57 -1.64
C TYR A 211 15.45 -11.09 -3.06
N ASP A 212 14.88 -12.23 -3.43
CA ASP A 212 15.07 -12.85 -4.76
C ASP A 212 14.55 -11.92 -5.88
N GLU A 213 13.36 -11.33 -5.71
CA GLU A 213 12.83 -10.36 -6.68
C GLU A 213 13.68 -9.09 -6.76
N GLU A 214 14.19 -8.59 -5.61
CA GLU A 214 15.03 -7.38 -5.61
C GLU A 214 16.42 -7.64 -6.22
N ILE A 215 17.01 -8.82 -6.00
CA ILE A 215 18.32 -9.14 -6.58
C ILE A 215 18.20 -9.40 -8.08
N ASP A 216 17.14 -10.05 -8.56
CA ASP A 216 16.90 -10.25 -10.00
C ASP A 216 16.84 -8.89 -10.73
N VAL A 217 16.12 -7.91 -10.16
CA VAL A 217 16.07 -6.55 -10.70
C VAL A 217 17.46 -5.88 -10.66
N LEU A 218 18.23 -6.06 -9.59
CA LEU A 218 19.56 -5.46 -9.47
C LEU A 218 20.60 -6.10 -10.41
N GLU A 219 20.49 -7.40 -10.66
CA GLU A 219 21.38 -8.16 -11.55
C GLU A 219 21.06 -7.91 -13.03
N GLU A 220 19.78 -7.85 -13.40
CA GLU A 220 19.35 -7.61 -14.78
C GLU A 220 19.74 -6.21 -15.27
N TYR A 221 19.69 -5.20 -14.39
CA TYR A 221 19.86 -3.80 -14.77
C TYR A 221 21.15 -3.14 -14.25
N GLY A 222 21.91 -3.80 -13.38
CA GLY A 222 23.18 -3.32 -12.83
C GLY A 222 23.07 -2.14 -11.85
N SER A 223 24.09 -1.92 -11.03
CA SER A 223 24.15 -0.76 -10.11
C SER A 223 24.32 0.58 -10.82
N ASP A 224 24.78 0.54 -12.08
CA ASP A 224 24.89 1.71 -12.95
C ASP A 224 23.55 1.93 -13.62
N PHE A 225 22.76 2.83 -13.04
CA PHE A 225 21.58 3.45 -13.60
C PHE A 225 21.92 4.12 -14.96
N THR A 226 22.14 3.35 -16.02
CA THR A 226 22.24 3.87 -17.39
C THR A 226 20.84 4.02 -17.98
N GLY A 227 19.93 4.66 -17.23
CA GLY A 227 18.68 5.27 -17.73
C GLY A 227 17.73 4.47 -18.63
N ASP A 228 17.93 3.17 -18.82
CA ASP A 228 17.21 2.34 -19.81
C ASP A 228 16.52 1.11 -19.14
N SER A 229 16.55 1.04 -17.80
CA SER A 229 15.88 -0.01 -17.02
C SER A 229 14.51 0.44 -16.54
N ASP A 230 13.45 -0.20 -17.04
CA ASP A 230 12.04 0.20 -16.80
C ASP A 230 11.47 -0.23 -15.44
N ILE A 231 12.21 -1.01 -14.63
CA ILE A 231 11.74 -1.59 -13.37
C ILE A 231 12.49 -0.99 -12.17
N PRO A 232 11.84 -0.18 -11.30
CA PRO A 232 12.47 0.36 -10.10
C PRO A 232 12.67 -0.71 -9.01
N CYS A 233 13.87 -0.79 -8.44
CA CYS A 233 14.15 -1.54 -7.21
C CYS A 233 13.95 -0.63 -5.98
N PHE A 234 13.12 -1.06 -5.03
CA PHE A 234 12.68 -0.24 -3.89
C PHE A 234 13.48 -0.48 -2.60
N TYR A 235 14.38 -1.45 -2.60
CA TYR A 235 15.27 -1.77 -1.50
C TYR A 235 14.51 -2.05 -0.18
N PHE A 236 13.40 -2.77 -0.26
CA PHE A 236 12.60 -3.23 0.88
C PHE A 236 13.42 -4.06 1.85
N ILE A 237 14.33 -4.92 1.38
CA ILE A 237 15.24 -5.69 2.25
C ILE A 237 16.08 -4.75 3.09
N LYS A 238 16.75 -3.79 2.43
CA LYS A 238 17.58 -2.78 3.09
C LYS A 238 16.82 -1.99 4.15
N GLN A 239 15.57 -1.62 3.85
CA GLN A 239 14.71 -0.91 4.81
C GLN A 239 14.32 -1.79 6.01
N ALA A 240 14.16 -3.10 5.80
CA ALA A 240 13.78 -4.05 6.85
C ALA A 240 14.96 -4.53 7.72
N LEU A 241 16.21 -4.46 7.23
CA LEU A 241 17.41 -4.98 7.91
C LEU A 241 17.48 -4.70 9.42
N PRO A 242 17.25 -3.46 9.92
CA PRO A 242 17.40 -3.17 11.35
C PRO A 242 16.46 -3.97 12.26
N ALA A 243 15.35 -4.45 11.71
CA ALA A 243 14.33 -5.21 12.44
C ALA A 243 14.36 -6.71 12.07
N LEU A 244 14.61 -7.02 10.79
CA LEU A 244 14.70 -8.38 10.27
C LEU A 244 15.92 -9.13 10.81
N ILE A 245 17.10 -8.50 10.89
CA ILE A 245 18.32 -9.17 11.36
C ILE A 245 18.20 -9.65 12.81
N PRO A 246 17.77 -8.83 13.79
CA PRO A 246 17.53 -9.32 15.15
C PRO A 246 16.54 -10.49 15.22
N LEU A 247 15.48 -10.47 14.39
CA LEU A 247 14.49 -11.55 14.33
C LEU A 247 15.12 -12.85 13.82
N LEU A 248 15.86 -12.82 12.71
CA LEU A 248 16.53 -14.00 12.16
C LEU A 248 17.56 -14.59 13.12
N LEU A 249 18.34 -13.74 13.79
CA LEU A 249 19.31 -14.16 14.81
C LEU A 249 18.64 -14.75 16.06
N GLU A 250 17.48 -14.22 16.47
CA GLU A 250 16.68 -14.77 17.58
C GLU A 250 16.20 -16.20 17.26
N ILE A 251 15.73 -16.44 16.04
CA ILE A 251 15.23 -17.76 15.61
C ILE A 251 16.37 -18.77 15.49
N LEU A 252 17.55 -18.34 15.01
CA LEU A 252 18.71 -19.21 14.88
C LEU A 252 19.13 -19.88 16.21
N LEU A 253 18.81 -19.25 17.35
CA LEU A 253 19.07 -19.80 18.67
C LEU A 253 18.04 -20.85 19.14
N LYS A 254 16.91 -21.02 18.44
CA LYS A 254 15.81 -21.92 18.83
C LYS A 254 15.95 -23.36 18.31
N GLN A 255 17.17 -23.84 18.05
CA GLN A 255 17.38 -25.23 17.61
C GLN A 255 16.94 -26.22 18.71
N GLU A 256 16.16 -27.26 18.39
CA GLU A 256 15.74 -28.28 19.37
C GLU A 256 16.76 -29.44 19.46
N GLU A 257 16.88 -30.07 20.64
CA GLU A 257 17.88 -31.15 20.91
C GLU A 257 17.49 -32.50 20.28
N ASP A 258 16.20 -32.72 19.98
CA ASP A 258 15.64 -34.03 19.61
C ASP A 258 15.41 -34.20 18.08
N GLN A 259 15.99 -33.33 17.25
CA GLN A 259 15.79 -33.34 15.78
C GLN A 259 16.65 -34.38 15.04
N ASP A 260 17.42 -35.21 15.76
CA ASP A 260 18.27 -36.29 15.23
C ASP A 260 17.50 -37.47 14.59
N HIS A 261 16.17 -37.40 14.48
CA HIS A 261 15.36 -38.44 13.82
C HIS A 261 14.95 -38.14 12.38
N ASP A 262 15.13 -36.92 11.89
CA ASP A 262 14.85 -36.58 10.48
C ASP A 262 15.86 -35.53 9.99
N GLU A 263 17.11 -35.95 9.74
CA GLU A 263 18.23 -35.13 9.22
C GLU A 263 17.89 -34.35 7.92
N GLY A 264 16.71 -34.55 7.31
CA GLY A 264 16.21 -33.84 6.13
C GLY A 264 15.00 -32.92 6.37
N ALA A 265 14.53 -32.73 7.61
CA ALA A 265 13.37 -31.88 7.88
C ALA A 265 13.74 -30.38 7.85
N TRP A 266 13.15 -29.65 6.90
CA TRP A 266 13.31 -28.19 6.78
C TRP A 266 12.58 -27.46 7.93
N ASN A 267 13.34 -26.86 8.84
CA ASN A 267 12.83 -26.22 10.05
C ASN A 267 13.02 -24.69 10.04
N ILE A 268 12.41 -24.01 11.00
CA ILE A 268 12.43 -22.55 11.10
C ILE A 268 13.85 -21.95 11.25
N ALA A 269 14.77 -22.66 11.90
CA ALA A 269 16.15 -22.21 12.07
C ALA A 269 16.95 -22.32 10.77
N MET A 270 16.73 -23.37 9.97
CA MET A 270 17.29 -23.51 8.63
C MET A 270 16.79 -22.39 7.71
N ALA A 271 15.47 -22.15 7.69
CA ALA A 271 14.88 -21.05 6.93
C ALA A 271 15.45 -19.69 7.33
N ALA A 272 15.60 -19.43 8.64
CA ALA A 272 16.19 -18.18 9.14
C ALA A 272 17.65 -18.02 8.72
N GLY A 273 18.43 -19.09 8.76
CA GLY A 273 19.83 -19.09 8.32
C GLY A 273 19.99 -18.88 6.82
N THR A 274 19.14 -19.49 6.00
CA THR A 274 19.11 -19.25 4.55
C THR A 274 18.71 -17.81 4.24
N CYS A 275 17.63 -17.30 4.86
CA CYS A 275 17.21 -15.91 4.70
C CYS A 275 18.32 -14.93 5.12
N LEU A 276 19.04 -15.21 6.21
CA LEU A 276 20.17 -14.41 6.66
C LEU A 276 21.34 -14.43 5.65
N GLY A 277 21.61 -15.59 5.04
CA GLY A 277 22.60 -15.74 3.98
C GLY A 277 22.25 -14.97 2.71
N LEU A 278 20.97 -14.97 2.32
CA LEU A 278 20.45 -14.17 1.21
C LEU A 278 20.65 -12.67 1.49
N VAL A 279 20.12 -12.16 2.59
CA VAL A 279 20.25 -10.72 2.91
C VAL A 279 21.69 -10.30 3.19
N ALA A 280 22.59 -11.20 3.57
CA ALA A 280 24.03 -10.91 3.72
C ALA A 280 24.73 -10.49 2.41
N ARG A 281 24.12 -10.77 1.25
CA ARG A 281 24.59 -10.30 -0.05
C ARG A 281 24.30 -8.82 -0.29
N THR A 282 23.46 -8.18 0.53
CA THR A 282 23.32 -6.71 0.59
C THR A 282 24.49 -6.08 1.37
N VAL A 283 25.73 -6.36 0.93
CA VAL A 283 26.99 -6.17 1.66
C VAL A 283 27.15 -4.74 2.21
N GLY A 284 27.63 -4.65 3.46
CA GLY A 284 28.03 -3.40 4.13
C GLY A 284 27.07 -2.97 5.26
N GLU A 285 25.77 -3.17 5.09
CA GLU A 285 24.77 -2.71 6.07
C GLU A 285 24.42 -3.74 7.14
N ILE A 286 24.67 -5.03 6.84
CA ILE A 286 24.41 -6.15 7.75
C ILE A 286 25.47 -6.28 8.86
N VAL A 287 26.73 -5.92 8.57
CA VAL A 287 27.86 -6.18 9.49
C VAL A 287 27.67 -5.52 10.86
N PRO A 288 27.29 -4.22 10.97
CA PRO A 288 27.05 -3.60 12.28
C PRO A 288 25.88 -4.22 13.05
N LEU A 289 24.95 -4.89 12.36
CA LEU A 289 23.77 -5.49 12.98
C LEU A 289 24.05 -6.90 13.52
N VAL A 290 24.99 -7.63 12.91
CA VAL A 290 25.31 -9.02 13.30
C VAL A 290 26.48 -9.08 14.30
N ILE A 291 27.43 -8.14 14.25
CA ILE A 291 28.60 -8.13 15.17
C ILE A 291 28.20 -8.21 16.65
N PRO A 292 27.24 -7.40 17.17
CA PRO A 292 26.87 -7.46 18.58
C PRO A 292 26.42 -8.85 19.03
N PHE A 293 25.69 -9.56 18.15
CA PHE A 293 25.24 -10.92 18.41
C PHE A 293 26.41 -11.92 18.41
N ILE A 294 27.35 -11.80 17.46
CA ILE A 294 28.53 -12.67 17.41
C ILE A 294 29.38 -12.48 18.68
N GLU A 295 29.70 -11.23 19.03
CA GLU A 295 30.51 -10.93 20.21
C GLU A 295 29.86 -11.43 21.51
N GLU A 296 28.54 -11.36 21.60
CA GLU A 296 27.81 -11.85 22.77
C GLU A 296 27.84 -13.38 22.88
N ASN A 297 27.74 -14.10 21.75
CA ASN A 297 27.47 -15.54 21.75
C ASN A 297 28.69 -16.42 21.47
N ILE A 298 29.77 -15.90 20.86
CA ILE A 298 30.96 -16.69 20.46
C ILE A 298 31.69 -17.36 21.63
N ALA A 299 31.59 -16.79 22.84
CA ALA A 299 32.23 -17.31 24.05
C ALA A 299 31.28 -18.15 24.92
N LYS A 300 30.01 -18.31 24.54
CA LYS A 300 29.03 -19.02 25.36
C LYS A 300 29.21 -20.55 25.21
N PRO A 301 29.15 -21.31 26.32
CA PRO A 301 29.37 -22.75 26.31
C PRO A 301 28.20 -23.56 25.71
N ASP A 302 27.03 -22.95 25.52
CA ASP A 302 25.86 -23.59 24.91
C ASP A 302 26.06 -23.71 23.39
N TRP A 303 25.98 -24.94 22.88
CA TRP A 303 26.20 -25.24 21.46
C TRP A 303 25.15 -24.59 20.54
N ARG A 304 23.93 -24.34 21.05
CA ARG A 304 22.88 -23.61 20.32
C ARG A 304 23.20 -22.13 20.12
N GLN A 305 24.07 -21.60 20.98
CA GLN A 305 24.56 -20.23 20.94
C GLN A 305 25.93 -20.14 20.24
N GLN A 306 26.56 -21.26 19.91
CA GLN A 306 27.75 -21.27 19.07
C GLN A 306 27.36 -20.94 17.62
N LEU A 307 28.32 -20.51 16.80
CA LEU A 307 28.09 -20.05 15.42
C LEU A 307 27.69 -21.18 14.44
N THR A 308 27.53 -22.41 14.93
CA THR A 308 27.14 -23.60 14.15
C THR A 308 25.82 -23.44 13.36
N PRO A 309 24.73 -22.88 13.93
CA PRO A 309 23.47 -22.64 13.22
C PRO A 309 23.63 -21.66 12.05
N LEU A 310 24.47 -20.63 12.25
CA LEU A 310 24.76 -19.60 11.26
C LEU A 310 25.55 -20.19 10.07
N VAL A 311 26.51 -21.08 10.35
CA VAL A 311 27.30 -21.79 9.32
C VAL A 311 26.45 -22.81 8.57
N GLN A 312 25.59 -23.56 9.27
CA GLN A 312 24.69 -24.55 8.65
C GLN A 312 23.66 -23.90 7.71
N GLY A 313 23.04 -22.79 8.12
CA GLY A 313 22.07 -22.06 7.30
C GLY A 313 22.66 -21.43 6.04
N VAL A 314 23.91 -20.95 6.11
CA VAL A 314 24.67 -20.47 4.95
C VAL A 314 25.00 -21.61 3.99
N ASN A 315 25.42 -22.78 4.49
CA ASN A 315 25.73 -23.95 3.65
C ASN A 315 24.48 -24.62 3.05
N ALA A 316 23.29 -24.51 3.66
CA ALA A 316 22.06 -25.07 3.10
C ALA A 316 21.59 -24.36 1.81
N SER A 317 22.11 -23.16 1.52
CA SER A 317 21.86 -22.41 0.27
C SER A 317 22.68 -22.88 -0.94
N GLU A 318 23.34 -24.05 -0.83
CA GLU A 318 24.26 -24.62 -1.81
C GLU A 318 23.58 -25.01 -3.14
N GLY A 319 23.37 -23.99 -3.97
CA GLY A 319 23.34 -24.04 -5.42
C GLY A 319 24.18 -22.92 -6.08
N SER A 320 24.72 -21.98 -5.30
CA SER A 320 25.59 -20.90 -5.79
C SER A 320 26.84 -20.79 -4.92
N ASN A 321 28.00 -20.76 -5.58
CA ASN A 321 29.35 -20.85 -5.00
C ASN A 321 29.78 -19.59 -4.21
N ASP A 322 28.83 -18.82 -3.68
CA ASP A 322 29.03 -17.47 -3.16
C ASP A 322 28.49 -17.35 -1.72
N ALA A 323 28.94 -18.23 -0.82
CA ALA A 323 28.89 -17.91 0.61
C ALA A 323 29.75 -16.66 0.80
N ASN A 324 29.14 -15.55 1.24
CA ASN A 324 29.83 -14.27 1.39
C ASN A 324 31.09 -14.45 2.27
N PRO A 325 32.31 -14.38 1.69
CA PRO A 325 33.55 -14.69 2.40
C PRO A 325 33.70 -13.84 3.66
N PHE A 326 33.13 -12.62 3.66
CA PHE A 326 33.19 -11.69 4.79
C PHE A 326 32.36 -12.13 5.99
N LEU A 327 31.19 -12.75 5.78
CA LEU A 327 30.39 -13.27 6.89
C LEU A 327 31.10 -14.51 7.46
N PHE A 328 31.54 -15.42 6.59
CA PHE A 328 32.28 -16.62 6.99
C PHE A 328 33.60 -16.27 7.72
N GLU A 329 34.34 -15.26 7.27
CA GLU A 329 35.57 -14.78 7.91
C GLU A 329 35.29 -14.08 9.25
N ALA A 330 34.26 -13.22 9.33
CA ALA A 330 33.83 -12.60 10.59
C ALA A 330 33.37 -13.63 11.64
N ILE A 331 32.74 -14.71 11.18
CA ILE A 331 32.27 -15.84 11.99
C ILE A 331 33.45 -16.72 12.46
N THR A 332 34.39 -17.03 11.57
CA THR A 332 35.46 -18.01 11.87
C THR A 332 36.66 -17.43 12.62
N THR A 333 36.93 -16.13 12.51
CA THR A 333 38.15 -15.54 13.08
C THR A 333 37.97 -14.85 14.43
N GLY A 334 36.72 -14.51 14.84
CA GLY A 334 36.43 -13.88 16.13
C GLY A 334 37.18 -12.55 16.39
N HIS A 335 37.85 -12.01 15.37
CA HIS A 335 38.62 -10.78 15.41
C HIS A 335 38.05 -9.82 14.37
N GLY A 336 37.70 -8.62 14.84
CA GLY A 336 37.04 -7.59 14.04
C GLY A 336 37.68 -7.37 12.68
N LEU A 337 36.83 -7.27 11.66
CA LEU A 337 37.15 -6.88 10.31
C LEU A 337 37.97 -5.57 10.36
N SER A 338 39.27 -5.65 10.10
CA SER A 338 40.07 -4.48 9.77
C SER A 338 39.74 -4.07 8.33
N PHE A 339 39.07 -2.93 8.21
CA PHE A 339 38.60 -2.28 6.97
C PHE A 339 39.67 -2.12 5.89
#